data_AF-A0A4S3KII7-F1
#
_entry.id   AF-A0A4S3KII7-F1
#
_cell.length_a   1.000
_cell.length_b   1.000
_cell.length_c   1.000
_cell.angle_alpha   90.00
_cell.angle_beta   90.00
_cell.angle_gamma   90.00
#
_symmetry.space_group_name_H-M   'P 1'
#
loop_
_entity.id
_entity.type
_entity.pdbx_description
1 polymer ?
#
loop_
_entity_poly.entity_id
_entity_poly.type
_entity_poly.pdbx_seq_one_letter_code
_entity_poly.pdbx_strand_id
1 'polypeptide(L)'
;MQDARVALLRRRLLISGDLTRTPQGDADDDDAALANAVRAFQSQHGLQADGVVGPATLAALNVPVTTRIEQLRLDLERARWYLHDLPPRYVQVDLANYRLDYYDDGRLAWSTRVQVGQPRRPTPVLRSAITRLTIDPSWVVPPTILREDMLAKLRRDPDYLARNHLRVFDRQGQIVPDNAIDSARVKVVVASVRQPTAVYRHPLAWWRLRRVPG
;
A
#
# COMPACT_ATOMS: atom_id res chain seq x y z
N MET A 1 18.20 -28.55 -21.42
CA MET A 1 17.53 -29.87 -21.30
C MET A 1 16.04 -29.67 -21.59
N GLN A 2 15.45 -30.36 -22.57
CA GLN A 2 14.07 -30.10 -23.04
C GLN A 2 13.00 -30.70 -22.12
N ASP A 3 12.79 -30.08 -20.96
CA ASP A 3 11.68 -30.44 -20.05
C ASP A 3 10.34 -29.95 -20.63
N ALA A 4 9.34 -30.84 -20.72
CA ALA A 4 8.00 -30.50 -21.21
C ALA A 4 7.34 -29.34 -20.44
N ARG A 5 7.68 -29.17 -19.14
CA ARG A 5 7.22 -28.06 -18.30
C ARG A 5 7.77 -26.72 -18.79
N VAL A 6 9.01 -26.68 -19.26
CA VAL A 6 9.64 -25.47 -19.82
C VAL A 6 9.00 -25.10 -21.16
N ALA A 7 8.68 -26.08 -22.00
CA ALA A 7 7.94 -25.85 -23.25
C ALA A 7 6.53 -25.29 -23.00
N LEU A 8 5.79 -25.84 -22.02
CA LEU A 8 4.49 -25.33 -21.60
C LEU A 8 4.57 -23.90 -21.03
N LEU A 9 5.58 -23.62 -20.21
CA LEU A 9 5.83 -22.28 -19.67
C LEU A 9 6.11 -21.26 -20.78
N ARG A 10 7.02 -21.57 -21.72
CA ARG A 10 7.30 -20.72 -22.89
C ARG A 10 6.02 -20.41 -23.67
N ARG A 11 5.18 -21.43 -23.95
CA ARG A 11 3.88 -21.23 -24.62
C ARG A 11 2.92 -20.35 -23.80
N ARG A 12 2.85 -20.53 -22.47
CA ARG A 12 1.97 -19.74 -21.59
C ARG A 12 2.38 -18.27 -21.53
N LEU A 13 3.69 -17.97 -21.53
CA LEU A 13 4.25 -16.62 -21.50
C LEU A 13 4.17 -15.91 -22.87
N LEU A 14 4.25 -16.66 -23.99
CA LEU A 14 3.92 -16.15 -25.32
C LEU A 14 2.46 -15.69 -25.40
N ILE A 15 1.52 -16.46 -24.83
CA ILE A 15 0.09 -16.13 -24.82
C ILE A 15 -0.23 -14.88 -24.00
N SER A 16 0.49 -14.61 -22.91
CA SER A 16 0.34 -13.35 -22.14
C SER A 16 1.21 -12.19 -22.65
N GLY A 17 2.10 -12.42 -23.61
CA GLY A 17 3.00 -11.39 -24.15
C GLY A 17 4.22 -11.07 -23.28
N ASP A 18 4.39 -11.76 -22.15
CA ASP A 18 5.59 -11.64 -21.29
C ASP A 18 6.86 -12.13 -21.98
N LEU A 19 6.71 -13.06 -22.94
CA LEU A 19 7.73 -13.49 -23.86
C LEU A 19 7.33 -13.05 -25.27
N THR A 20 8.09 -12.14 -25.89
CA THR A 20 7.73 -11.52 -27.19
C THR A 20 8.12 -12.33 -28.41
N ARG A 21 9.13 -13.20 -28.29
CA ARG A 21 9.51 -14.19 -29.31
C ARG A 21 10.02 -15.44 -28.63
N THR A 22 9.87 -16.61 -29.26
CA THR A 22 10.77 -17.72 -28.98
C THR A 22 12.17 -17.28 -29.39
N PRO A 23 13.15 -17.27 -28.46
CA PRO A 23 14.54 -17.04 -28.83
C PRO A 23 15.03 -18.14 -29.80
N GLN A 24 16.01 -17.77 -30.63
CA GLN A 24 16.60 -18.58 -31.69
C GLN A 24 18.13 -18.62 -31.55
N GLY A 25 18.62 -18.36 -30.33
CA GLY A 25 20.05 -18.25 -30.03
C GLY A 25 20.59 -19.54 -29.44
N ASP A 26 21.75 -19.43 -28.79
CA ASP A 26 22.29 -20.52 -28.00
C ASP A 26 21.45 -20.77 -26.73
N ALA A 27 21.56 -21.97 -26.16
CA ALA A 27 20.71 -22.41 -25.05
C ALA A 27 20.73 -21.48 -23.81
N ASP A 28 21.86 -20.82 -23.56
CA ASP A 28 22.03 -19.89 -22.44
C ASP A 28 21.26 -18.56 -22.64
N ASP A 29 21.24 -18.04 -23.89
CA ASP A 29 20.43 -16.87 -24.26
C ASP A 29 18.92 -17.19 -24.18
N ASP A 30 18.56 -18.39 -24.59
CA ASP A 30 17.21 -18.96 -24.53
C ASP A 30 16.66 -18.99 -23.09
N ASP A 31 17.48 -19.44 -22.13
CA ASP A 31 17.13 -19.53 -20.72
C ASP A 31 17.21 -18.18 -20.00
N ALA A 32 18.14 -17.29 -20.38
CA ALA A 32 18.17 -15.90 -19.90
C ALA A 32 16.92 -15.10 -20.33
N ALA A 33 16.50 -15.24 -21.59
CA ALA A 33 15.27 -14.63 -22.10
C ALA A 33 14.02 -15.16 -21.37
N LEU A 34 13.95 -16.48 -21.12
CA LEU A 34 12.86 -17.08 -20.36
C LEU A 34 12.83 -16.57 -18.90
N ALA A 35 13.97 -16.49 -18.23
CA ALA A 35 14.05 -15.97 -16.86
C ALA A 35 13.57 -14.51 -16.78
N ASN A 36 13.88 -13.68 -17.78
CA ASN A 36 13.40 -12.31 -17.87
C ASN A 36 11.89 -12.22 -18.14
N ALA A 37 11.32 -13.10 -18.98
CA ALA A 37 9.88 -13.20 -19.16
C ALA A 37 9.15 -13.63 -17.87
N VAL A 38 9.72 -14.54 -17.08
CA VAL A 38 9.17 -14.90 -15.76
C VAL A 38 9.21 -13.70 -14.79
N ARG A 39 10.30 -12.91 -14.77
CA ARG A 39 10.38 -11.67 -13.96
C ARG A 39 9.34 -10.63 -14.38
N ALA A 40 9.13 -10.46 -15.69
CA ALA A 40 8.10 -9.57 -16.23
C ALA A 40 6.69 -10.00 -15.78
N PHE A 41 6.37 -11.29 -15.93
CA PHE A 41 5.11 -11.87 -15.47
C PHE A 41 4.92 -11.67 -13.96
N GLN A 42 5.94 -11.98 -13.15
CA GLN A 42 5.92 -11.81 -11.69
C GLN A 42 5.65 -10.36 -11.30
N SER A 43 6.38 -9.41 -11.91
CA SER A 43 6.21 -7.98 -11.63
C SER A 43 4.82 -7.47 -11.99
N GLN A 44 4.23 -7.92 -13.11
CA GLN A 44 2.87 -7.56 -13.50
C GLN A 44 1.81 -8.13 -12.54
N HIS A 45 2.09 -9.29 -11.94
CA HIS A 45 1.18 -9.99 -11.01
C HIS A 45 1.40 -9.63 -9.54
N GLY A 46 2.23 -8.63 -9.23
CA GLY A 46 2.53 -8.21 -7.85
C GLY A 46 3.34 -9.22 -7.04
N LEU A 47 4.02 -10.15 -7.71
CA LEU A 47 4.90 -11.15 -7.10
C LEU A 47 6.34 -10.63 -7.01
N GLN A 48 7.15 -11.27 -6.18
CA GLN A 48 8.60 -11.05 -6.16
C GLN A 48 9.20 -11.48 -7.52
N ALA A 49 9.84 -10.55 -8.22
CA ALA A 49 10.40 -10.76 -9.56
C ALA A 49 11.82 -11.39 -9.51
N ASP A 50 11.93 -12.60 -8.96
CA ASP A 50 13.19 -13.36 -8.89
C ASP A 50 13.53 -14.12 -10.18
N GLY A 51 12.52 -14.44 -11.00
CA GLY A 51 12.62 -15.30 -12.19
C GLY A 51 12.38 -16.78 -11.90
N VAL A 52 11.99 -17.14 -10.67
CA VAL A 52 11.79 -18.51 -10.21
C VAL A 52 10.31 -18.88 -10.23
N VAL A 53 9.99 -19.99 -10.89
CA VAL A 53 8.61 -20.50 -11.00
C VAL A 53 8.25 -21.32 -9.75
N GLY A 54 8.19 -20.63 -8.60
CA GLY A 54 7.73 -21.18 -7.32
C GLY A 54 6.21 -21.35 -7.23
N PRO A 55 5.68 -21.86 -6.09
CA PRO A 55 4.25 -22.15 -5.93
C PRO A 55 3.32 -20.95 -6.19
N ALA A 56 3.71 -19.74 -5.76
CA ALA A 56 2.93 -18.52 -6.02
C ALA A 56 2.91 -18.15 -7.52
N THR A 57 4.05 -18.24 -8.21
CA THR A 57 4.16 -18.03 -9.66
C THR A 57 3.30 -19.05 -10.41
N LEU A 58 3.35 -20.33 -10.04
CA LEU A 58 2.54 -21.39 -10.63
C LEU A 58 1.03 -21.17 -10.41
N ALA A 59 0.62 -20.79 -9.20
CA ALA A 59 -0.78 -20.47 -8.90
C ALA A 59 -1.28 -19.30 -9.78
N ALA A 60 -0.47 -18.25 -9.95
CA ALA A 60 -0.80 -17.10 -10.79
C ALA A 60 -0.87 -17.46 -12.30
N LEU A 61 0.04 -18.29 -12.80
CA LEU A 61 0.07 -18.76 -14.19
C LEU A 61 -1.18 -19.59 -14.55
N ASN A 62 -1.67 -20.37 -13.58
CA ASN A 62 -2.79 -21.31 -13.71
C ASN A 62 -4.17 -20.70 -13.40
N VAL A 63 -4.28 -19.40 -13.15
CA VAL A 63 -5.60 -18.74 -13.02
C VAL A 63 -6.37 -18.83 -14.35
N PRO A 64 -7.59 -19.40 -14.38
CA PRO A 64 -8.37 -19.53 -15.61
C PRO A 64 -8.70 -18.18 -16.28
N VAL A 65 -8.76 -18.19 -17.61
CA VAL A 65 -9.13 -16.98 -18.39
C VAL A 65 -10.54 -16.49 -18.06
N THR A 66 -11.47 -17.38 -17.72
CA THR A 66 -12.82 -17.04 -17.28
C THR A 66 -12.80 -16.19 -16.00
N THR A 67 -12.00 -16.58 -15.00
CA THR A 67 -11.79 -15.81 -13.77
C THR A 67 -11.16 -14.44 -14.06
N ARG A 68 -10.25 -14.34 -15.03
CA ARG A 68 -9.68 -13.05 -15.45
C ARG A 68 -10.72 -12.16 -16.14
N ILE A 69 -11.59 -12.72 -16.98
CA ILE A 69 -12.70 -11.98 -17.61
C ILE A 69 -13.69 -11.47 -16.56
N GLU A 70 -14.00 -12.25 -15.53
CA GLU A 70 -14.86 -11.83 -14.42
C GLU A 70 -14.22 -10.73 -13.58
N GLN A 71 -12.92 -10.83 -13.26
CA GLN A 71 -12.15 -9.77 -12.60
C GLN A 71 -12.22 -8.47 -13.41
N LEU A 72 -11.88 -8.52 -14.71
CA LEU A 72 -11.95 -7.36 -15.60
C LEU A 72 -13.35 -6.75 -15.68
N ARG A 73 -14.42 -7.58 -15.71
CA ARG A 73 -15.81 -7.07 -15.69
C ARG A 73 -16.11 -6.30 -14.40
N LEU A 74 -15.71 -6.83 -13.24
CA LEU A 74 -15.90 -6.16 -11.95
C LEU A 74 -15.04 -4.90 -11.80
N ASP A 75 -13.83 -4.90 -12.36
CA ASP A 75 -12.92 -3.76 -12.36
C ASP A 75 -13.45 -2.65 -13.27
N LEU A 76 -13.99 -2.98 -14.46
CA LEU A 76 -14.66 -2.04 -15.36
C LEU A 76 -15.94 -1.46 -14.73
N GLU A 77 -16.70 -2.26 -13.98
CA GLU A 77 -17.84 -1.75 -13.21
C GLU A 77 -17.36 -0.74 -12.17
N ARG A 78 -16.37 -1.10 -11.32
CA ARG A 78 -15.79 -0.17 -10.35
C ARG A 78 -15.23 1.10 -11.00
N ALA A 79 -14.56 0.99 -12.15
CA ALA A 79 -14.11 2.14 -12.92
C ALA A 79 -15.27 3.05 -13.34
N ARG A 80 -16.40 2.49 -13.79
CA ARG A 80 -17.61 3.27 -14.10
C ARG A 80 -18.12 4.04 -12.88
N TRP A 81 -18.13 3.45 -11.68
CA TRP A 81 -18.63 4.14 -10.47
C TRP A 81 -17.67 5.19 -9.91
N TYR A 82 -16.35 4.99 -10.02
CA TYR A 82 -15.35 5.85 -9.33
C TYR A 82 -14.50 6.75 -10.24
N LEU A 83 -14.33 6.41 -11.51
CA LEU A 83 -13.41 7.09 -12.44
C LEU A 83 -14.12 7.90 -13.55
N HIS A 84 -15.45 8.03 -13.51
CA HIS A 84 -16.18 8.96 -14.38
C HIS A 84 -16.04 10.41 -13.89
N ASP A 85 -16.04 11.37 -14.82
CA ASP A 85 -16.04 12.81 -14.54
C ASP A 85 -14.98 13.24 -13.51
N LEU A 86 -13.77 12.71 -13.64
CA LEU A 86 -12.64 13.10 -12.80
C LEU A 86 -12.26 14.57 -13.10
N PRO A 87 -12.06 15.41 -12.07
CA PRO A 87 -11.57 16.77 -12.26
C PRO A 87 -10.14 16.73 -12.83
N PRO A 88 -9.64 17.80 -13.47
CA PRO A 88 -8.31 17.77 -14.11
C PRO A 88 -7.16 17.47 -13.13
N ARG A 89 -7.35 17.83 -11.85
CA ARG A 89 -6.44 17.48 -10.74
C ARG A 89 -7.13 16.56 -9.74
N TYR A 90 -6.60 15.36 -9.55
CA TYR A 90 -7.14 14.38 -8.61
C TYR A 90 -6.05 13.51 -7.98
N VAL A 91 -6.40 12.88 -6.85
CA VAL A 91 -5.59 11.86 -6.19
C VAL A 91 -6.36 10.54 -6.27
N GLN A 92 -5.70 9.51 -6.80
CA GLN A 92 -6.20 8.14 -6.83
C GLN A 92 -5.40 7.30 -5.84
N VAL A 93 -6.10 6.45 -5.07
CA VAL A 93 -5.46 5.47 -4.19
C VAL A 93 -5.87 4.07 -4.65
N ASP A 94 -4.89 3.31 -5.12
CA ASP A 94 -5.03 1.90 -5.44
C ASP A 94 -4.76 1.07 -4.17
N LEU A 95 -5.82 0.50 -3.61
CA LEU A 95 -5.76 -0.32 -2.40
C LEU A 95 -5.13 -1.70 -2.64
N ALA A 96 -5.16 -2.22 -3.88
CA ALA A 96 -4.60 -3.52 -4.22
C ALA A 96 -3.09 -3.42 -4.51
N ASN A 97 -2.67 -2.32 -5.15
CA ASN A 97 -1.27 -2.04 -5.50
C ASN A 97 -0.52 -1.21 -4.43
N TYR A 98 -1.17 -0.88 -3.30
CA TYR A 98 -0.60 -0.08 -2.22
C TYR A 98 0.01 1.25 -2.70
N ARG A 99 -0.65 1.93 -3.65
CA ARG A 99 -0.10 3.10 -4.34
C ARG A 99 -1.07 4.28 -4.31
N LEU A 100 -0.53 5.48 -4.19
CA LEU A 100 -1.24 6.74 -4.38
C LEU A 100 -0.60 7.47 -5.55
N ASP A 101 -1.43 7.83 -6.52
CA ASP A 101 -1.06 8.56 -7.73
C ASP A 101 -1.78 9.91 -7.76
N TYR A 102 -1.02 11.00 -7.96
CA TYR A 102 -1.54 12.34 -8.19
C TYR A 102 -1.47 12.67 -9.67
N TYR A 103 -2.61 13.04 -10.24
CA TYR A 103 -2.76 13.42 -11.63
C TYR A 103 -3.03 14.92 -11.76
N ASP A 104 -2.43 15.53 -12.79
CA ASP A 104 -2.57 16.94 -13.16
C ASP A 104 -2.76 17.04 -14.68
N ASP A 105 -3.90 17.58 -15.12
CA ASP A 105 -4.39 17.57 -16.50
C ASP A 105 -4.24 16.21 -17.21
N GLY A 106 -4.62 15.13 -16.51
CA GLY A 106 -4.54 13.75 -16.99
C GLY A 106 -3.13 13.15 -17.03
N ARG A 107 -2.09 13.91 -16.66
CA ARG A 107 -0.70 13.43 -16.59
C ARG A 107 -0.38 12.98 -15.17
N LEU A 108 0.31 11.84 -15.02
CA LEU A 108 0.83 11.41 -13.71
C LEU A 108 1.92 12.38 -13.26
N ALA A 109 1.61 13.24 -12.29
CA ALA A 109 2.50 14.28 -11.79
C ALA A 109 3.32 13.82 -10.57
N TRP A 110 2.77 12.91 -9.75
CA TRP A 110 3.49 12.31 -8.62
C TRP A 110 2.91 10.94 -8.24
N SER A 111 3.73 10.07 -7.65
CA SER A 111 3.33 8.74 -7.17
C SER A 111 4.11 8.33 -5.92
N THR A 112 3.46 7.63 -5.00
CA THR A 112 4.10 7.03 -3.81
C THR A 112 3.45 5.70 -3.42
N ARG A 113 4.20 4.86 -2.71
CA ARG A 113 3.60 3.77 -1.93
C ARG A 113 2.83 4.32 -0.73
N VAL A 114 1.76 3.64 -0.33
CA VAL A 114 0.95 3.93 0.85
C VAL A 114 0.71 2.66 1.67
N GLN A 115 0.29 2.83 2.92
CA GLN A 115 -0.22 1.74 3.76
C GLN A 115 -1.74 1.83 3.82
N VAL A 116 -2.41 0.68 3.77
CA VAL A 116 -3.89 0.56 3.80
C VAL A 116 -4.33 -0.26 5.01
N GLY A 117 -5.62 -0.19 5.35
CA GLY A 117 -6.20 -0.93 6.46
C GLY A 117 -6.05 -2.45 6.33
N GLN A 118 -5.84 -3.11 7.45
CA GLN A 118 -5.74 -4.57 7.52
C GLN A 118 -7.07 -5.24 7.14
N PRO A 119 -7.10 -6.53 6.73
CA PRO A 119 -8.35 -7.21 6.34
C PRO A 119 -9.48 -7.16 7.39
N ARG A 120 -9.15 -7.06 8.69
CA ARG A 120 -10.13 -6.91 9.79
C ARG A 120 -10.61 -5.48 10.03
N ARG A 121 -9.90 -4.48 9.51
CA ARG A 121 -10.18 -3.04 9.61
C ARG A 121 -9.80 -2.35 8.28
N PRO A 122 -10.47 -2.68 7.15
CA PRO A 122 -10.02 -2.28 5.82
C PRO A 122 -10.21 -0.77 5.57
N THR A 123 -9.42 -0.19 4.66
CA THR A 123 -9.68 1.16 4.15
C THR A 123 -10.98 1.12 3.32
N PRO A 124 -11.98 1.98 3.60
CA PRO A 124 -13.20 2.03 2.81
C PRO A 124 -12.93 2.61 1.42
N VAL A 125 -13.61 2.05 0.40
CA VAL A 125 -13.61 2.62 -0.97
C VAL A 125 -14.58 3.80 -0.99
N LEU A 126 -14.13 4.95 -1.48
CA LEU A 126 -14.93 6.19 -1.53
C LEU A 126 -14.43 7.15 -2.62
N ARG A 127 -15.30 8.08 -3.02
CA ARG A 127 -14.96 9.29 -3.79
C ARG A 127 -15.27 10.52 -2.92
N SER A 128 -14.34 11.45 -2.78
CA SER A 128 -14.49 12.66 -1.96
C SER A 128 -13.53 13.75 -2.41
N ALA A 129 -13.66 14.95 -1.86
CA ALA A 129 -12.78 16.10 -2.11
C ALA A 129 -11.87 16.37 -0.91
N ILE A 130 -10.59 16.71 -1.17
CA ILE A 130 -9.66 17.19 -0.14
C ILE A 130 -9.95 18.67 0.09
N THR A 131 -10.56 19.01 1.23
CA THR A 131 -10.98 20.38 1.56
C THR A 131 -9.96 21.17 2.40
N ARG A 132 -9.00 20.49 3.03
CA ARG A 132 -7.97 21.09 3.88
C ARG A 132 -6.74 20.19 3.97
N LEU A 133 -5.56 20.80 3.99
CA LEU A 133 -4.31 20.20 4.48
C LEU A 133 -4.00 20.80 5.86
N THR A 134 -3.78 19.94 6.85
CA THR A 134 -3.31 20.36 8.19
C THR A 134 -1.85 19.94 8.35
N ILE A 135 -0.98 20.90 8.66
CA ILE A 135 0.44 20.66 8.97
C ILE A 135 0.56 20.51 10.51
N ASP A 136 1.45 19.62 10.96
CA ASP A 136 1.64 19.25 12.37
C ASP A 136 0.31 18.91 13.11
N PRO A 137 -0.52 17.99 12.59
CA PRO A 137 -1.80 17.66 13.20
C PRO A 137 -1.62 16.90 14.54
N SER A 138 -2.41 17.26 15.55
CA SER A 138 -2.63 16.38 16.69
C SER A 138 -3.42 15.14 16.27
N TRP A 139 -3.14 13.99 16.89
CA TRP A 139 -3.88 12.76 16.63
C TRP A 139 -4.77 12.43 17.82
N VAL A 140 -6.08 12.61 17.63
CA VAL A 140 -7.08 12.12 18.58
C VAL A 140 -7.26 10.62 18.33
N VAL A 141 -6.99 9.80 19.35
CA VAL A 141 -7.04 8.34 19.24
C VAL A 141 -8.49 7.89 18.96
N PRO A 142 -8.75 7.18 17.85
CA PRO A 142 -10.09 6.65 17.56
C PRO A 142 -10.56 5.67 18.66
N PRO A 143 -11.85 5.66 19.04
CA PRO A 143 -12.37 4.80 20.10
C PRO A 143 -12.06 3.31 19.92
N THR A 144 -12.00 2.83 18.67
CA THR A 144 -11.65 1.45 18.32
C THR A 144 -10.19 1.13 18.68
N ILE A 145 -9.24 1.99 18.30
CA ILE A 145 -7.80 1.82 18.61
C ILE A 145 -7.57 1.93 20.12
N LEU A 146 -8.25 2.87 20.79
CA LEU A 146 -8.21 2.99 22.25
C LEU A 146 -8.59 1.67 22.92
N ARG A 147 -9.78 1.13 22.57
CA ARG A 147 -10.33 -0.09 23.20
C ARG A 147 -9.55 -1.36 22.87
N GLU A 148 -9.27 -1.59 21.59
CA GLU A 148 -8.72 -2.86 21.11
C GLU A 148 -7.18 -2.92 21.23
N ASP A 149 -6.48 -1.80 21.07
CA ASP A 149 -5.02 -1.80 20.91
C ASP A 149 -4.26 -1.12 22.06
N MET A 150 -4.90 -0.23 22.84
CA MET A 150 -4.24 0.61 23.85
C MET A 150 -4.64 0.31 25.30
N LEU A 151 -5.91 0.05 25.61
CA LEU A 151 -6.34 -0.26 27.00
C LEU A 151 -5.57 -1.44 27.61
N ALA A 152 -5.24 -2.46 26.81
CA ALA A 152 -4.44 -3.61 27.26
C ALA A 152 -2.97 -3.23 27.56
N LYS A 153 -2.42 -2.20 26.92
CA LYS A 153 -1.06 -1.69 27.18
C LYS A 153 -1.04 -0.83 28.43
N LEU A 154 -1.99 0.11 28.54
CA LEU A 154 -2.20 0.96 29.72
C LEU A 154 -2.35 0.17 31.03
N ARG A 155 -3.06 -0.97 30.99
CA ARG A 155 -3.21 -1.86 32.16
C ARG A 155 -1.94 -2.61 32.57
N ARG A 156 -0.97 -2.76 31.66
CA ARG A 156 0.30 -3.47 31.88
C ARG A 156 1.46 -2.53 32.20
N ASP A 157 1.36 -1.28 31.78
CA ASP A 157 2.42 -0.29 31.79
C ASP A 157 1.84 1.10 32.13
N PRO A 158 1.95 1.56 33.39
CA PRO A 158 1.49 2.89 33.80
C PRO A 158 2.16 4.03 33.02
N ASP A 159 3.44 3.87 32.65
CA ASP A 159 4.24 4.90 31.97
C ASP A 159 3.97 4.96 30.45
N TYR A 160 3.05 4.13 29.93
CA TYR A 160 2.79 4.00 28.50
C TYR A 160 2.45 5.34 27.83
N LEU A 161 1.67 6.20 28.51
CA LEU A 161 1.25 7.49 27.99
C LEU A 161 2.44 8.44 27.83
N ALA A 162 3.20 8.65 28.91
CA ALA A 162 4.40 9.48 28.92
C ALA A 162 5.42 9.04 27.86
N ARG A 163 5.71 7.73 27.79
CA ARG A 163 6.67 7.14 26.82
C ARG A 163 6.24 7.29 25.36
N ASN A 164 4.95 7.43 25.08
CA ASN A 164 4.41 7.61 23.73
C ASN A 164 3.93 9.05 23.47
N HIS A 165 4.25 10.00 24.37
CA HIS A 165 3.85 11.42 24.29
C HIS A 165 2.33 11.64 24.14
N LEU A 166 1.56 10.78 24.80
CA LEU A 166 0.11 10.81 24.84
C LEU A 166 -0.38 11.60 26.07
N ARG A 167 -1.54 12.26 25.94
CA ARG A 167 -2.23 12.92 27.06
C ARG A 167 -3.70 12.49 27.09
N VAL A 168 -4.23 12.29 28.29
CA VAL A 168 -5.66 12.00 28.49
C VAL A 168 -6.38 13.28 28.83
N PHE A 169 -7.58 13.45 28.26
CA PHE A 169 -8.43 14.61 28.48
C PHE A 169 -9.78 14.18 29.04
N ASP A 170 -10.32 14.97 29.98
CA ASP A 170 -11.67 14.78 30.51
C ASP A 170 -12.75 15.36 29.57
N ARG A 171 -14.01 15.43 30.01
CA ARG A 171 -15.11 15.98 29.19
C ARG A 171 -15.07 17.51 29.09
N GLN A 172 -14.30 18.16 29.96
CA GLN A 172 -14.12 19.59 30.10
C GLN A 172 -12.87 20.07 29.35
N GLY A 173 -12.17 19.17 28.66
CA GLY A 173 -10.95 19.47 27.91
C GLY A 173 -9.73 19.69 28.80
N GLN A 174 -9.77 19.30 30.08
CA GLN A 174 -8.64 19.39 31.00
C GLN A 174 -7.78 18.13 30.94
N ILE A 175 -6.48 18.29 31.13
CA ILE A 175 -5.53 17.17 31.15
C ILE A 175 -5.72 16.39 32.45
N VAL A 176 -5.97 15.08 32.33
CA VAL A 176 -5.97 14.16 33.47
C VAL A 176 -4.52 13.73 33.72
N PRO A 177 -3.96 13.92 34.94
CA PRO A 177 -2.60 13.51 35.26
C PRO A 177 -2.51 11.98 35.34
N ASP A 178 -1.40 11.40 34.88
CA ASP A 178 -1.25 9.96 34.65
C ASP A 178 -1.57 9.08 35.87
N ASN A 179 -1.23 9.54 37.08
CA ASN A 179 -1.52 8.86 38.33
C ASN A 179 -3.01 8.84 38.76
N ALA A 180 -3.85 9.66 38.13
CA ALA A 180 -5.30 9.72 38.36
C ALA A 180 -6.11 8.96 37.28
N ILE A 181 -5.44 8.27 36.35
CA ILE A 181 -6.09 7.61 35.21
C ILE A 181 -6.60 6.21 35.61
N ASP A 182 -7.90 6.13 35.88
CA ASP A 182 -8.62 4.84 35.84
C ASP A 182 -8.76 4.36 34.38
N SER A 183 -8.02 3.32 34.01
CA SER A 183 -8.07 2.71 32.66
C SER A 183 -9.46 2.20 32.25
N ALA A 184 -10.39 1.98 33.19
CA ALA A 184 -11.78 1.64 32.90
C ALA A 184 -12.64 2.88 32.54
N ARG A 185 -12.16 4.10 32.80
CA ARG A 185 -12.88 5.37 32.61
C ARG A 185 -12.29 6.28 31.53
N VAL A 186 -11.15 5.94 30.94
CA VAL A 186 -10.55 6.71 29.82
C VAL A 186 -11.51 6.79 28.64
N LYS A 187 -11.82 8.02 28.20
CA LYS A 187 -12.70 8.27 27.05
C LYS A 187 -12.00 8.91 25.85
N VAL A 188 -11.00 9.78 26.09
CA VAL A 188 -10.28 10.50 25.04
C VAL A 188 -8.79 10.47 25.35
N VAL A 189 -7.99 10.08 24.36
CA VAL A 189 -6.53 10.19 24.38
C VAL A 189 -6.13 11.01 23.16
N VAL A 190 -5.24 11.98 23.35
CA VAL A 190 -4.69 12.80 22.27
C VAL A 190 -3.17 12.67 22.28
N ALA A 191 -2.62 12.28 21.14
CA ALA A 191 -1.19 12.35 20.90
C ALA A 191 -0.83 13.73 20.34
N SER A 192 0.20 14.36 20.89
CA SER A 192 0.90 15.41 20.16
C SER A 192 1.89 14.73 19.23
N VAL A 193 1.53 14.59 17.96
CA VAL A 193 2.44 14.12 16.91
C VAL A 193 3.37 15.27 16.55
N ARG A 194 4.30 15.62 17.44
CA ARG A 194 5.39 16.54 17.10
C ARG A 194 6.25 15.82 16.07
N GLN A 195 6.04 16.14 14.79
CA GLN A 195 6.91 15.63 13.75
C GLN A 195 8.31 16.19 14.02
N PRO A 196 9.34 15.37 14.30
CA PRO A 196 10.70 15.90 14.29
C PRO A 196 10.96 16.46 12.90
N THR A 197 11.76 17.52 12.79
CA THR A 197 12.12 18.18 11.52
C THR A 197 13.07 17.33 10.66
N ALA A 198 12.79 16.02 10.58
CA ALA A 198 13.29 15.14 9.56
C ALA A 198 12.46 15.40 8.30
N VAL A 199 13.15 15.83 7.23
CA VAL A 199 12.81 15.34 5.89
C VAL A 199 12.54 13.85 6.03
N TYR A 200 11.39 13.35 5.55
CA TYR A 200 10.96 11.96 5.62
C TYR A 200 12.18 11.02 5.35
N ARG A 201 12.62 10.26 6.37
CA ARG A 201 13.84 9.40 6.46
C ARG A 201 13.66 8.03 7.20
N HIS A 202 13.65 6.92 6.46
CA HIS A 202 14.46 5.70 6.65
C HIS A 202 14.73 5.31 8.08
N PRO A 203 13.85 4.53 8.74
CA PRO A 203 12.82 3.61 8.27
C PRO A 203 11.45 4.22 7.88
N LEU A 204 11.32 5.54 7.67
CA LEU A 204 10.27 6.15 6.82
C LEU A 204 10.81 7.28 5.86
N ALA A 205 11.37 6.92 4.66
CA ALA A 205 12.04 7.67 3.51
C ALA A 205 13.61 7.90 3.41
N TRP A 206 14.20 8.80 2.59
CA TRP A 206 15.59 9.37 2.64
C TRP A 206 15.90 10.15 1.34
N TRP A 207 14.95 10.96 0.83
CA TRP A 207 15.24 11.83 -0.32
C TRP A 207 16.16 13.00 0.06
N ARG A 208 17.06 13.40 -0.86
CA ARG A 208 18.03 14.49 -0.68
C ARG A 208 18.05 15.33 -1.96
N LEU A 209 17.15 16.32 -2.06
CA LEU A 209 17.17 17.27 -3.17
C LEU A 209 18.27 18.31 -2.94
N ARG A 210 19.26 18.38 -3.85
CA ARG A 210 20.17 19.52 -3.96
C ARG A 210 19.45 20.65 -4.69
N ARG A 211 19.58 21.90 -4.23
CA ARG A 211 19.32 23.06 -5.09
C ARG A 211 20.46 23.18 -6.10
N VAL A 212 20.12 23.49 -7.35
CA VAL A 212 21.05 24.08 -8.32
C VAL A 212 20.99 25.60 -8.10
N PRO A 213 22.12 26.30 -7.94
CA PRO A 213 22.12 27.76 -7.89
C PRO A 213 21.98 28.36 -9.29
N GLY A 214 21.30 29.51 -9.35
CA GLY A 214 21.48 30.51 -10.41
C GLY A 214 22.18 31.72 -9.83
#